data_AF-A0AAD7KUE3-F1
#
_entry.id   AF-A0AAD7KUE3-F1
#
_cell.length_a   1.000
_cell.length_b   1.000
_cell.length_c   1.000
_cell.angle_alpha   90.00
_cell.angle_beta   90.00
_cell.angle_gamma   90.00
#
_symmetry.space_group_name_H-M   'P 1'
#
loop_
_entity.id
_entity.type
_entity.pdbx_description
1 polymer ?
#
loop_
_entity_poly.entity_id
_entity_poly.type
_entity_poly.pdbx_seq_one_letter_code
_entity_poly.pdbx_strand_id
1 'polypeptide(L)'
;MYITPHLCTFVANPTGYKFIALDLEWKRISLAGFTQVVGMEEQLELVGKDFVNHYYHLFDTDRASMSSLYQPNSMLTFEGQNIIGVDEITSKLNQLPFDQCRHAISTIDSQPSSSAGGIVVFVSGSLQLLGEEHPLRFS
;
A
#
# COMPACT_ATOMS: atom_id res chain seq x y z
N MET A 1 -24.24 2.11 -2.66
CA MET A 1 -23.44 2.72 -1.58
C MET A 1 -22.09 3.02 -2.19
N TYR A 2 -21.87 4.28 -2.60
CA TYR A 2 -20.63 4.69 -3.26
C TYR A 2 -19.69 5.20 -2.18
N ILE A 3 -18.62 4.45 -1.89
CA ILE A 3 -17.58 4.88 -0.95
C ILE A 3 -16.53 5.60 -1.80
N THR A 4 -16.34 6.88 -1.51
CA THR A 4 -15.36 7.76 -2.13
C THR A 4 -13.94 7.36 -1.70
N PRO A 5 -12.97 7.24 -2.61
CA PRO A 5 -11.64 6.74 -2.28
C PRO A 5 -10.81 7.80 -1.56
N HIS A 6 -10.57 7.61 -0.26
CA HIS A 6 -9.60 8.41 0.49
C HIS A 6 -8.30 7.63 0.64
N LEU A 7 -7.44 7.78 -0.37
CA LEU A 7 -5.98 7.83 -0.33
C LEU A 7 -5.32 7.35 0.98
N CYS A 8 -5.06 6.04 1.12
CA CYS A 8 -4.04 5.57 2.06
C CYS A 8 -2.66 5.85 1.46
N THR A 9 -1.99 6.90 1.95
CA THR A 9 -0.59 7.19 1.57
C THR A 9 0.34 6.39 2.48
N PHE A 10 1.00 5.35 1.96
CA PHE A 10 2.08 4.67 2.66
C PHE A 10 3.42 5.34 2.32
N VAL A 11 4.05 5.96 3.32
CA VAL A 11 5.41 6.50 3.21
C VAL A 11 6.39 5.40 3.61
N ALA A 12 6.93 4.67 2.63
CA ALA A 12 8.09 3.83 2.84
C ALA A 12 9.34 4.73 2.95
N ASN A 13 9.93 4.82 4.15
CA ASN A 13 11.18 5.57 4.37
C ASN A 13 12.39 4.68 4.03
N PRO A 14 13.30 5.11 3.13
CA PRO A 14 14.49 4.38 2.79
C PRO A 14 15.67 4.77 3.72
N THR A 15 15.72 4.26 4.95
CA THR A 15 16.94 4.42 5.76
C THR A 15 18.02 3.41 5.35
N GLY A 16 18.75 3.79 4.30
CA GLY A 16 20.22 3.88 4.30
C GLY A 16 21.05 2.59 4.33
N TYR A 17 21.57 2.20 3.16
CA TYR A 17 22.95 1.73 3.04
C TYR A 17 23.61 2.33 1.79
N LYS A 18 24.79 2.91 2.03
CA LYS A 18 25.68 3.54 1.06
C LYS A 18 26.64 2.48 0.54
N PHE A 19 26.67 2.22 -0.77
CA PHE A 19 27.81 1.57 -1.43
C PHE A 19 28.11 2.23 -2.78
N ILE A 20 29.41 2.37 -3.06
CA ILE A 20 30.04 3.12 -4.17
C ILE A 20 30.74 2.12 -5.11
N ALA A 21 30.85 2.51 -6.39
CA ALA A 21 31.77 2.05 -7.46
C ALA A 21 31.17 0.99 -8.42
N LEU A 22 31.28 1.09 -9.75
CA LEU A 22 32.38 1.57 -10.58
C LEU A 22 31.92 2.36 -11.83
N ASP A 23 32.74 3.35 -12.16
CA ASP A 23 32.81 4.17 -13.36
C ASP A 23 33.09 3.34 -14.63
N LEU A 24 32.28 3.52 -15.67
CA LEU A 24 32.61 3.20 -17.06
C LEU A 24 31.99 4.26 -17.98
N GLU A 25 32.85 5.00 -18.67
CA GLU A 25 32.58 6.16 -19.52
C GLU A 25 31.39 6.00 -20.49
N TRP A 26 30.31 6.76 -20.25
CA TRP A 26 29.22 6.95 -21.21
C TRP A 26 29.53 8.08 -22.22
N LYS A 27 30.67 7.98 -22.92
CA LYS A 27 30.99 8.94 -23.99
C LYS A 27 30.27 8.58 -25.29
N ARG A 28 29.37 9.49 -25.67
CA ARG A 28 28.92 9.79 -27.04
C ARG A 28 28.08 8.70 -27.70
N ILE A 29 26.76 8.82 -27.51
CA ILE A 29 25.76 9.11 -28.55
C ILE A 29 24.40 8.94 -27.87
N SER A 30 23.72 10.04 -27.53
CA SER A 30 22.27 10.04 -27.43
C SER A 30 21.75 11.45 -27.64
N LEU A 31 21.21 11.65 -28.84
CA LEU A 31 20.34 12.76 -29.17
C LEU A 31 19.04 12.57 -28.38
N ALA A 32 18.67 13.60 -27.60
CA ALA A 32 17.32 13.88 -27.11
C ALA A 32 16.58 12.75 -26.33
N GLY A 33 16.91 12.63 -25.04
CA GLY A 33 15.89 12.77 -23.99
C GLY A 33 14.82 11.69 -23.78
N PHE A 34 15.08 10.40 -23.99
CA PHE A 34 14.05 9.37 -23.74
C PHE A 34 14.54 8.01 -23.23
N THR A 35 15.46 7.96 -22.27
CA THR A 35 15.95 6.64 -21.78
C THR A 35 16.38 6.63 -20.31
N GLN A 36 15.49 7.04 -19.40
CA GLN A 36 15.64 6.77 -17.95
C GLN A 36 14.31 6.83 -17.18
N VAL A 37 13.23 6.27 -17.74
CA VAL A 37 11.91 6.21 -17.07
C VAL A 37 11.39 4.77 -16.93
N VAL A 38 11.87 3.84 -17.77
CA VAL A 38 11.29 2.49 -17.92
C VAL A 38 11.62 1.52 -16.76
N GLY A 39 12.59 1.83 -15.89
CA GLY A 39 13.00 0.91 -14.80
C GLY A 39 12.35 1.15 -13.43
N MET A 40 11.84 2.36 -13.16
CA MET A 40 11.27 2.69 -11.85
C MET A 40 9.78 2.31 -11.74
N GLU A 41 9.05 2.36 -12.86
CA GLU A 41 7.62 2.09 -12.89
C GLU A 41 7.30 0.60 -12.62
N GLU A 42 8.04 -0.31 -13.25
CA GLU A 42 7.90 -1.75 -13.03
C GLU A 42 8.24 -2.15 -11.59
N GLN A 43 9.28 -1.55 -11.00
CA GLN A 43 9.64 -1.80 -9.60
C GLN A 43 8.55 -1.30 -8.63
N LEU A 44 7.92 -0.17 -8.94
CA LEU A 44 6.86 0.41 -8.12
C LEU A 44 5.60 -0.46 -8.12
N GLU A 45 5.23 -1.01 -9.27
CA GLU A 45 4.11 -1.95 -9.39
C GLU A 45 4.37 -3.24 -8.61
N LEU A 46 5.58 -3.79 -8.69
CA LEU A 46 5.98 -4.99 -7.95
C LEU A 46 5.90 -4.77 -6.43
N VAL A 47 6.50 -3.69 -5.93
CA VAL A 47 6.50 -3.36 -4.49
C VAL A 47 5.08 -3.09 -3.99
N GLY A 48 4.28 -2.33 -4.75
CA GLY A 48 2.90 -2.05 -4.40
C GLY A 48 2.05 -3.33 -4.33
N LYS A 49 2.20 -4.22 -5.31
CA LYS A 49 1.49 -5.50 -5.34
C LYS A 49 1.88 -6.41 -4.17
N ASP A 50 3.17 -6.53 -3.88
CA ASP A 50 3.65 -7.34 -2.76
C ASP A 50 3.16 -6.79 -1.42
N PHE A 51 3.20 -5.47 -1.25
CA PHE A 51 2.67 -4.82 -0.06
C PHE A 51 1.17 -5.09 0.12
N VAL A 52 0.36 -4.93 -0.94
CA VAL A 52 -1.08 -5.18 -0.91
C VAL A 52 -1.38 -6.64 -0.55
N ASN A 53 -0.70 -7.59 -1.19
CA ASN A 53 -0.85 -9.00 -0.89
C ASN A 53 -0.53 -9.30 0.58
N HIS A 54 0.57 -8.75 1.09
CA HIS A 54 0.96 -8.93 2.48
C HIS A 54 -0.04 -8.29 3.45
N TYR A 55 -0.46 -7.05 3.21
CA TYR A 55 -1.40 -6.31 4.04
C TYR A 55 -2.73 -7.05 4.20
N TYR A 56 -3.36 -7.45 3.09
CA TYR A 56 -4.66 -8.13 3.15
C TYR A 56 -4.56 -9.56 3.64
N HIS A 57 -3.45 -10.27 3.34
CA HIS A 57 -3.20 -11.58 3.92
C HIS A 57 -3.07 -11.51 5.45
N LEU A 58 -2.32 -10.53 5.95
CA LEU A 58 -2.15 -10.33 7.39
C LEU A 58 -3.47 -9.92 8.04
N PHE A 59 -4.24 -9.05 7.39
CA PHE A 59 -5.56 -8.65 7.88
C PHE A 59 -6.53 -9.83 8.05
N ASP A 60 -6.51 -10.76 7.09
CA ASP A 60 -7.39 -11.93 7.06
C ASP A 60 -6.96 -13.02 8.06
N THR A 61 -5.66 -13.12 8.38
CA THR A 61 -5.11 -14.23 9.17
C THR A 61 -4.66 -13.86 10.58
N ASP A 62 -4.11 -12.66 10.77
CA ASP A 62 -3.57 -12.18 12.04
C ASP A 62 -3.69 -10.66 12.16
N ARG A 63 -4.92 -10.21 12.46
CA ARG A 63 -5.24 -8.78 12.60
C ARG A 63 -4.47 -8.08 13.72
N ALA A 64 -4.02 -8.81 14.74
CA ALA A 64 -3.24 -8.25 15.85
C ALA A 64 -1.84 -7.79 15.39
N SER A 65 -1.27 -8.47 14.40
CA SER A 65 0.05 -8.15 13.84
C SER A 65 0.05 -6.96 12.87
N MET A 66 -1.12 -6.41 12.53
CA MET A 66 -1.27 -5.24 11.64
C MET A 66 -0.54 -4.00 12.17
N SER A 67 -0.34 -3.88 13.48
CA SER A 67 0.42 -2.79 14.10
C SER A 67 1.81 -2.60 13.49
N SER A 68 2.45 -3.67 13.03
CA SER A 68 3.78 -3.64 12.38
C SER A 68 3.83 -2.91 11.04
N LEU A 69 2.67 -2.71 10.39
CA LEU A 69 2.56 -2.04 9.10
C LEU A 69 2.33 -0.53 9.22
N TYR A 70 2.12 -0.02 10.44
CA TYR A 70 1.86 1.40 10.70
C TYR A 70 3.02 2.05 11.46
N GLN A 71 3.12 3.36 11.30
CA GLN A 71 4.08 4.22 11.99
C GLN A 71 3.36 5.10 13.04
N PRO A 72 4.07 5.67 14.03
CA PRO A 72 3.44 6.47 15.09
C PRO A 72 2.58 7.64 14.60
N ASN A 73 2.87 8.18 13.41
CA ASN A 73 2.13 9.27 12.77
C ASN A 73 1.23 8.79 11.60
N SER A 74 1.02 7.49 11.45
CA SER A 74 0.09 6.95 10.46
C SER A 74 -1.34 7.39 10.75
N MET A 75 -2.13 7.51 9.68
CA MET A 75 -3.54 7.85 9.75
C MET A 75 -4.34 6.83 8.94
N LEU A 76 -5.42 6.33 9.52
CA LEU A 76 -6.46 5.55 8.86
C LEU A 76 -7.73 6.39 8.82
N THR A 77 -8.34 6.51 7.64
CA THR A 77 -9.71 7.02 7.51
C THR A 77 -10.64 5.84 7.26
N PHE A 78 -11.53 5.55 8.20
CA PHE A 78 -12.49 4.43 8.10
C PHE A 78 -13.91 4.97 8.22
N GLU A 79 -14.73 4.76 7.17
CA GLU A 79 -16.14 5.23 7.11
C GLU A 79 -16.34 6.71 7.50
N GLY A 80 -15.40 7.57 7.10
CA GLY A 80 -15.43 9.01 7.37
C GLY A 80 -14.83 9.44 8.71
N GLN A 81 -14.36 8.50 9.54
CA GLN A 81 -13.66 8.79 10.79
C GLN A 81 -12.15 8.74 10.59
N ASN A 82 -11.44 9.78 11.00
CA ASN A 82 -9.99 9.83 11.00
C ASN A 82 -9.44 9.28 12.31
N ILE A 83 -8.49 8.36 12.21
CA ILE A 83 -7.87 7.65 13.32
C ILE A 83 -6.37 7.81 13.14
N ILE A 84 -5.67 8.31 14.16
CA ILE A 84 -4.25 8.65 14.08
C ILE A 84 -3.49 7.87 15.13
N GLY A 85 -2.36 7.28 14.73
CA GLY A 85 -1.47 6.51 15.61
C GLY A 85 -1.71 5.00 15.56
N VAL A 86 -0.62 4.24 15.73
CA VAL A 86 -0.61 2.77 15.58
C VAL A 86 -1.61 2.08 16.51
N ASP A 87 -1.65 2.50 17.78
CA ASP A 87 -2.49 1.87 18.80
C ASP A 87 -3.98 2.06 18.49
N GLU A 88 -4.38 3.28 18.13
CA GLU A 88 -5.76 3.62 17.78
C GLU A 88 -6.21 2.91 16.50
N ILE A 89 -5.33 2.86 15.48
CA ILE A 89 -5.59 2.14 14.24
C ILE A 89 -5.80 0.65 14.52
N THR A 90 -4.87 0.02 15.24
CA THR A 90 -4.92 -1.42 15.54
C THR A 90 -6.14 -1.76 16.39
N SER A 91 -6.47 -0.90 17.38
CA SER A 91 -7.69 -1.02 18.19
C SER A 91 -8.94 -0.99 17.33
N LYS A 92 -9.05 -0.03 16.39
CA LYS A 92 -10.19 0.04 15.46
C LYS A 92 -10.33 -1.21 14.62
N LEU A 93 -9.23 -1.69 14.04
CA LEU A 93 -9.26 -2.89 13.18
C LEU A 93 -9.72 -4.13 13.97
N ASN A 94 -9.26 -4.29 15.21
CA ASN A 94 -9.67 -5.40 16.08
C ASN A 94 -11.13 -5.30 16.56
N GLN A 95 -11.73 -4.10 16.57
CA GLN A 95 -13.12 -3.88 16.99
C GLN A 95 -14.14 -4.00 15.84
N LEU A 96 -13.70 -4.35 14.63
CA LEU A 96 -14.62 -4.55 13.51
C LEU A 96 -15.60 -5.69 13.82
N PRO A 97 -16.87 -5.58 13.42
CA PRO A 97 -17.94 -6.50 13.83
C PRO A 97 -17.90 -7.84 13.05
N PHE A 98 -16.71 -8.36 12.79
CA PHE A 98 -16.49 -9.65 12.15
C PHE A 98 -15.14 -10.23 12.56
N ASP A 99 -15.15 -11.52 12.86
CA ASP A 99 -13.92 -12.26 13.19
C ASP A 99 -13.20 -12.67 11.91
N GLN A 100 -13.84 -13.52 11.09
CA GLN A 100 -13.24 -14.07 9.88
C GLN A 100 -13.73 -13.36 8.63
N CYS A 101 -12.77 -12.95 7.81
CA CYS A 101 -13.00 -12.34 6.52
C CYS A 101 -11.99 -12.83 5.48
N ARG A 102 -12.32 -12.65 4.21
CA ARG A 102 -11.41 -12.90 3.10
C ARG A 102 -11.49 -11.77 2.09
N HIS A 103 -10.37 -11.11 1.85
CA HIS A 103 -10.24 -10.12 0.79
C HIS A 103 -9.95 -10.80 -0.55
N ALA A 104 -10.65 -10.36 -1.59
CA ALA A 104 -10.38 -10.71 -2.97
C ALA A 104 -10.07 -9.43 -3.74
N ILE A 105 -8.79 -9.23 -4.04
CA ILE A 105 -8.28 -8.04 -4.71
C ILE A 105 -8.63 -8.09 -6.20
N SER A 106 -9.22 -7.02 -6.72
CA SER A 106 -9.61 -6.89 -8.14
C SER A 106 -8.61 -6.05 -8.93
N THR A 107 -8.25 -4.87 -8.42
CA THR A 107 -7.25 -4.00 -9.07
C THR A 107 -6.24 -3.49 -8.05
N ILE A 108 -5.02 -3.26 -8.53
CA ILE A 108 -3.93 -2.62 -7.79
C ILE A 108 -3.29 -1.63 -8.76
N ASP A 109 -3.39 -0.34 -8.45
CA ASP A 109 -2.80 0.73 -9.25
C ASP A 109 -1.77 1.44 -8.37
N SER A 110 -0.49 1.36 -8.75
CA SER A 110 0.61 1.96 -7.99
C SER A 110 1.15 3.18 -8.72
N GLN A 111 1.31 4.30 -8.02
CA GLN A 111 1.90 5.53 -8.54
C GLN A 111 3.01 6.05 -7.64
N PRO A 112 4.06 6.69 -8.18
CA PRO A 112 5.04 7.37 -7.36
C PRO A 112 4.38 8.51 -6.56
N SER A 113 4.70 8.59 -5.27
CA SER A 113 4.27 9.72 -4.44
C SER A 113 5.06 10.98 -4.80
N SER A 114 4.44 12.14 -4.63
CA SER A 114 5.12 13.44 -4.68
C SER A 114 6.07 13.65 -3.49
N SER A 115 5.90 12.87 -2.42
CA SER A 115 6.82 12.83 -1.28
C SER A 115 8.02 11.92 -1.59
N ALA A 116 9.22 12.34 -1.18
CA ALA A 116 10.47 11.70 -1.57
C ALA A 116 10.49 10.19 -1.27
N GLY A 117 10.37 9.37 -2.32
CA GLY A 117 10.52 7.91 -2.26
C GLY A 117 9.27 7.13 -1.84
N GLY A 118 8.10 7.77 -1.69
CA GLY A 118 6.85 7.08 -1.35
C GLY A 118 6.14 6.45 -2.56
N ILE A 119 5.24 5.50 -2.28
CA ILE A 119 4.36 4.88 -3.27
C ILE A 119 2.91 5.13 -2.83
N VAL A 120 2.07 5.59 -3.74
CA VAL A 120 0.63 5.65 -3.55
C VAL A 120 0.03 4.42 -4.22
N VAL A 121 -0.71 3.62 -3.47
CA VAL A 121 -1.36 2.42 -3.98
C VAL A 121 -2.86 2.58 -3.85
N PHE A 122 -3.56 2.42 -4.97
CA PHE A 122 -5.01 2.33 -5.01
C PHE A 122 -5.41 0.86 -5.18
N VAL A 123 -6.35 0.41 -4.35
CA VAL A 123 -6.78 -0.99 -4.36
C VAL A 123 -8.28 -1.01 -4.46
N SER A 124 -8.82 -1.87 -5.33
CA SER A 124 -10.24 -2.20 -5.32
C SER A 124 -10.44 -3.69 -5.17
N GLY A 125 -11.56 -4.10 -4.58
CA GLY A 125 -11.82 -5.51 -4.41
C GLY A 125 -13.17 -5.83 -3.80
N SER A 126 -13.24 -7.03 -3.25
CA SER A 126 -14.38 -7.47 -2.47
C SER A 126 -13.98 -8.17 -1.18
N LEU A 127 -14.75 -7.97 -0.13
CA LEU A 127 -14.62 -8.58 1.18
C LEU A 127 -15.72 -9.60 1.37
N GLN A 128 -15.34 -10.87 1.51
CA GLN A 128 -16.26 -11.94 1.87
C GLN A 128 -16.19 -12.14 3.39
N LEU A 129 -17.32 -12.00 4.07
CA LEU A 129 -17.44 -12.33 5.49
C LEU A 129 -17.96 -13.76 5.66
N LEU A 130 -17.55 -14.41 6.73
CA LEU A 130 -18.07 -15.74 7.06
C LEU A 130 -19.56 -15.63 7.46
N GLY A 131 -20.43 -16.37 6.77
CA GLY A 131 -21.87 -16.39 7.05
C GLY A 131 -22.70 -15.38 6.23
N GLU A 132 -22.05 -14.46 5.52
CA GLU A 132 -22.72 -13.57 4.56
C GLU A 132 -22.75 -14.22 3.17
N GLU A 133 -23.88 -14.15 2.48
CA GLU A 133 -24.01 -14.70 1.12
C GLU A 133 -23.36 -13.81 0.07
N HIS A 134 -23.37 -12.49 0.29
CA HIS A 134 -22.96 -11.51 -0.70
C HIS A 134 -21.64 -10.82 -0.29
N PRO A 135 -20.62 -10.81 -1.16
CA PRO A 135 -19.38 -10.12 -0.86
C PRO A 135 -19.58 -8.60 -0.94
N LEU A 136 -18.99 -7.89 0.03
CA LEU A 136 -19.00 -6.42 0.11
C LEU A 136 -17.94 -5.86 -0.83
N ARG A 137 -18.18 -4.72 -1.48
CA ARG A 137 -17.17 -4.04 -2.31
C ARG A 137 -16.43 -2.99 -1.49
N PHE A 138 -15.12 -2.86 -1.72
CA PHE A 138 -14.29 -1.85 -1.06
C PHE A 138 -13.32 -1.18 -2.04
N SER A 139 -12.84 0.00 -1.65
CA SER A 139 -11.76 0.78 -2.27
C SER A 139 -11.10 1.70 -1.25
#